data_AF-A0A2B4RV35-F1
#
_entry.id   AF-A0A2B4RV35-F1
#
_cell.length_a   1.000
_cell.length_b   1.000
_cell.length_c   1.000
_cell.angle_alpha   90.00
_cell.angle_beta   90.00
_cell.angle_gamma   90.00
#
_symmetry.space_group_name_H-M   'P 1'
#
loop_
_entity.id
_entity.type
_entity.pdbx_description
1 polymer ?
#
loop_
_entity_poly.entity_id
_entity_poly.type
_entity_poly.pdbx_seq_one_letter_code
_entity_poly.pdbx_strand_id
1 'polypeptide(L)'
;MQISIWTFIILLSQAVFQFTAAIKPVVVNCNAPVLSTVAVDETHHKFYPYFVRLYRCEGSYNYESPNIKKCVATERREVRFSVQDMKNGQRKEIILENHTRCGPECKASPDECNLDVQEWNEQSCQCKCMYPHSPPPENVMKRRKGLRWNSRLCQYDCNKWGFCSREKMWSKEDCSCICKPIYEILCNNDDKFMDPKTCTCKDPMKYTAPQTGFITYTEFAIVLGVSLGFAAVVIICLIVRLCSFGNTHETVDQGYDNDAVDQGHNNDTGNLQKVTAV
;
A
#
# COMPACT_ATOMS: atom_id res chain seq x y z
N MET A 1 -79.91 0.43 -4.77
CA MET A 1 -78.45 0.44 -4.98
C MET A 1 -78.17 1.15 -6.29
N GLN A 2 -77.80 2.44 -6.26
CA GLN A 2 -77.51 3.24 -7.46
C GLN A 2 -75.99 3.24 -7.68
N ILE A 3 -75.52 2.49 -8.68
CA ILE A 3 -74.12 2.52 -9.08
C ILE A 3 -73.91 3.79 -9.90
N SER A 4 -73.13 4.73 -9.36
CA SER A 4 -72.86 6.03 -9.97
C SER A 4 -72.07 5.88 -11.27
N ILE A 5 -72.50 6.56 -12.34
CA ILE A 5 -71.86 6.58 -13.67
C ILE A 5 -70.35 6.87 -13.59
N TRP A 6 -69.92 7.61 -12.58
CA TRP A 6 -68.51 7.90 -12.31
C TRP A 6 -67.66 6.65 -12.01
N THR A 7 -68.24 5.61 -11.40
CA THR A 7 -67.50 4.35 -11.16
C THR A 7 -67.22 3.59 -12.44
N PHE A 8 -68.12 3.65 -13.44
CA PHE A 8 -67.87 3.08 -14.77
C PHE A 8 -66.80 3.85 -15.54
N ILE A 9 -66.78 5.17 -15.45
CA ILE A 9 -65.76 6.01 -16.10
C ILE A 9 -64.38 5.75 -15.48
N ILE A 10 -64.28 5.60 -14.15
CA ILE A 10 -63.02 5.29 -13.47
C ILE A 10 -62.54 3.86 -13.83
N LEU A 11 -63.44 2.87 -13.86
CA LEU A 11 -63.10 1.50 -14.27
C LEU A 11 -62.65 1.40 -15.73
N LEU A 12 -63.31 2.12 -16.64
CA LEU A 12 -62.89 2.21 -18.05
C LEU A 12 -61.55 2.95 -18.20
N SER A 13 -61.28 3.96 -17.38
CA SER A 13 -60.00 4.68 -17.40
C SER A 13 -58.82 3.80 -16.97
N GLN A 14 -59.01 2.89 -16.00
CA GLN A 14 -57.95 1.98 -15.55
C GLN A 14 -57.64 0.87 -16.57
N ALA A 15 -58.61 0.50 -17.43
CA ALA A 15 -58.39 -0.48 -18.49
C ALA A 15 -57.52 0.04 -19.66
N VAL A 16 -57.41 1.36 -19.83
CA VAL A 16 -56.61 1.97 -20.93
C VAL A 16 -55.12 2.09 -20.58
N PHE A 17 -54.74 2.00 -19.29
CA PHE A 17 -53.37 2.25 -18.84
C PHE A 17 -52.40 1.04 -18.85
N GLN A 18 -52.81 -0.15 -19.31
CA GLN A 18 -51.99 -1.37 -19.19
C GLN A 18 -51.29 -1.83 -20.49
N PHE A 19 -51.42 -1.11 -21.60
CA PHE A 19 -50.63 -1.41 -22.81
C PHE A 19 -49.23 -0.79 -22.74
N THR A 20 -48.46 -1.12 -21.71
CA THR A 20 -47.00 -1.02 -21.85
C THR A 20 -46.59 -2.18 -22.73
N ALA A 21 -46.41 -1.92 -24.02
CA ALA A 21 -45.83 -2.90 -24.92
C ALA A 21 -44.47 -3.30 -24.34
N ALA A 22 -44.37 -4.52 -23.82
CA ALA A 22 -43.12 -5.04 -23.30
C ALA A 22 -42.10 -5.02 -24.44
N ILE A 23 -41.14 -4.10 -24.37
CA ILE A 23 -40.05 -4.02 -25.33
C ILE A 23 -39.23 -5.29 -25.12
N LYS A 24 -39.25 -6.19 -26.11
CA LYS A 24 -38.41 -7.38 -26.07
C LYS A 24 -36.94 -6.92 -26.07
N PRO A 25 -36.15 -7.25 -25.04
CA PRO A 25 -34.76 -6.85 -25.00
C PRO A 25 -34.02 -7.46 -26.20
N VAL A 26 -33.23 -6.63 -26.88
CA VAL A 26 -32.36 -7.06 -27.97
C VAL A 26 -30.99 -7.34 -27.39
N VAL A 27 -30.48 -8.55 -27.62
CA VAL A 27 -29.11 -8.91 -27.25
C VAL A 27 -28.16 -8.21 -28.22
N VAL A 28 -27.22 -7.44 -27.67
CA VAL A 28 -26.16 -6.78 -28.45
C VAL A 28 -24.93 -7.68 -28.41
N ASN A 29 -24.47 -8.12 -29.58
CA ASN A 29 -23.29 -8.97 -29.72
C ASN A 29 -22.07 -8.14 -30.12
N CYS A 30 -20.89 -8.53 -29.63
CA CYS A 30 -19.62 -7.91 -29.98
C CYS A 30 -19.09 -8.41 -31.33
N ASN A 31 -19.74 -8.02 -32.43
CA ASN A 31 -19.32 -8.36 -33.79
C ASN A 31 -19.33 -7.16 -34.73
N ALA A 32 -20.40 -6.38 -34.73
CA ALA A 32 -20.55 -5.16 -35.51
C ALA A 32 -20.68 -3.96 -34.58
N PRO A 33 -20.05 -2.83 -34.91
CA PRO A 33 -20.30 -1.58 -34.20
C PRO A 33 -21.80 -1.23 -34.21
N VAL A 34 -22.32 -0.77 -33.08
CA VAL A 34 -23.70 -0.30 -32.94
C VAL A 34 -23.72 1.23 -32.91
N LEU A 35 -24.80 1.81 -33.44
CA LEU A 35 -24.97 3.26 -33.39
C LEU A 35 -25.30 3.67 -31.96
N SER A 36 -24.36 4.34 -31.29
CA SER A 36 -24.45 4.75 -29.91
C SER A 36 -24.38 6.27 -29.77
N THR A 37 -24.90 6.79 -28.66
CA THR A 37 -24.86 8.22 -28.35
C THR A 37 -23.62 8.49 -27.53
N VAL A 38 -22.76 9.38 -28.02
CA VAL A 38 -21.46 9.68 -27.41
C VAL A 38 -21.37 11.15 -27.09
N ALA A 39 -20.85 11.45 -25.90
CA ALA A 39 -20.56 12.82 -25.51
C ALA A 39 -19.41 13.38 -26.36
N VAL A 40 -19.60 14.59 -26.88
CA VAL A 40 -18.59 15.30 -27.68
C VAL A 40 -17.40 15.72 -26.81
N ASP A 41 -17.67 16.06 -25.55
CA ASP A 41 -16.68 16.37 -24.52
C ASP A 41 -17.25 15.89 -23.18
N GLU A 42 -17.03 14.61 -22.87
CA GLU A 42 -17.61 13.94 -21.69
C GLU A 42 -17.23 14.62 -20.37
N THR A 43 -16.02 15.20 -20.31
CA THR A 43 -15.50 15.80 -19.08
C THR A 43 -16.03 17.21 -18.81
N HIS A 44 -16.12 18.07 -19.83
CA HIS A 44 -16.44 19.49 -19.61
C HIS A 44 -17.66 20.01 -20.36
N HIS A 45 -18.19 19.25 -21.33
CA HIS A 45 -19.34 19.63 -22.14
C HIS A 45 -19.23 21.06 -22.73
N LYS A 46 -18.03 21.45 -23.21
CA LYS A 46 -17.77 22.81 -23.70
C LYS A 46 -18.30 23.07 -25.12
N PHE A 47 -18.71 22.03 -25.84
CA PHE A 47 -19.05 22.10 -27.25
C PHE A 47 -20.51 21.72 -27.51
N TYR A 48 -21.18 22.44 -28.41
CA TYR A 48 -22.53 22.13 -28.90
C TYR A 48 -22.48 21.59 -30.35
N PRO A 49 -23.22 20.51 -30.67
CA PRO A 49 -24.08 19.72 -29.78
C PRO A 49 -23.25 18.93 -28.75
N TYR A 50 -23.81 18.72 -27.55
CA TYR A 50 -23.11 17.99 -26.47
C TYR A 50 -22.98 16.49 -26.73
N PHE A 51 -23.87 15.93 -27.55
CA PHE A 51 -23.91 14.52 -27.89
C PHE A 51 -24.07 14.34 -29.39
N VAL A 52 -23.44 13.30 -29.93
CA VAL A 52 -23.55 12.88 -31.33
C VAL A 52 -23.78 11.38 -31.43
N ARG A 53 -24.21 10.90 -32.60
CA ARG A 53 -24.32 9.47 -32.88
C ARG A 53 -23.09 8.98 -33.64
N LEU A 54 -22.42 7.98 -33.10
CA LEU A 54 -21.27 7.33 -33.71
C LEU A 54 -21.37 5.82 -33.55
N TYR A 55 -20.70 5.08 -34.41
CA TYR A 55 -20.58 3.64 -34.28
C TYR A 55 -19.58 3.30 -33.17
N ARG A 56 -20.03 2.51 -32.19
CA ARG A 56 -19.25 2.07 -31.03
C ARG A 56 -19.33 0.56 -30.85
N CYS A 57 -18.30 0.02 -30.22
CA CYS A 57 -18.21 -1.40 -29.94
C CYS A 57 -18.81 -1.65 -28.56
N GLU A 58 -19.95 -2.33 -28.55
CA GLU A 58 -20.73 -2.61 -27.36
C GLU A 58 -21.24 -4.05 -27.43
N GLY A 59 -21.80 -4.54 -26.32
CA GLY A 59 -22.38 -5.87 -26.24
C GLY A 59 -21.44 -6.94 -25.70
N SER A 60 -21.96 -8.16 -25.65
CA SER A 60 -21.26 -9.34 -25.12
C SER A 60 -20.64 -10.17 -26.23
N TYR A 61 -19.55 -10.87 -25.92
CA TYR A 61 -18.94 -11.83 -26.83
C TYR A 61 -19.40 -13.25 -26.46
N ASN A 62 -20.27 -13.85 -27.28
CA ASN A 62 -20.89 -15.14 -27.00
C ASN A 62 -21.56 -15.18 -25.61
N TYR A 63 -21.25 -16.20 -24.81
CA TYR A 63 -21.72 -16.38 -23.43
C TYR A 63 -20.68 -15.97 -22.39
N GLU A 64 -19.59 -15.32 -22.81
CA GLU A 64 -18.51 -14.90 -21.91
C GLU A 64 -18.96 -13.74 -21.03
N SER A 65 -18.54 -13.77 -19.76
CA SER A 65 -18.84 -12.69 -18.82
C SER A 65 -18.13 -11.40 -19.23
N PRO A 66 -18.80 -10.22 -19.15
CA PRO A 66 -18.15 -8.91 -19.28
C PRO A 66 -17.02 -8.65 -18.28
N ASN A 67 -16.94 -9.45 -17.21
CA ASN A 67 -15.84 -9.41 -16.26
C ASN A 67 -14.55 -10.08 -16.79
N ILE A 68 -14.67 -10.95 -17.81
CA ILE A 68 -13.55 -11.71 -18.40
C ILE A 68 -13.10 -11.05 -19.71
N LYS A 69 -14.06 -10.74 -20.60
CA LYS A 69 -13.83 -10.11 -21.91
C LYS A 69 -14.69 -8.87 -22.07
N LYS A 70 -14.10 -7.80 -22.57
CA LYS A 70 -14.79 -6.57 -22.97
C LYS A 70 -14.83 -6.48 -24.50
N CYS A 71 -15.88 -5.83 -25.02
CA CYS A 71 -15.95 -5.52 -26.45
C CYS A 71 -15.17 -4.24 -26.75
N VAL A 72 -14.22 -4.30 -27.67
CA VAL A 72 -13.39 -3.15 -28.04
C VAL A 72 -13.28 -2.98 -29.55
N ALA A 73 -12.88 -1.77 -29.97
CA ALA A 73 -12.61 -1.51 -31.37
C ALA A 73 -11.26 -2.11 -31.79
N THR A 74 -11.30 -3.02 -32.75
CA THR A 74 -10.11 -3.56 -33.42
C THR A 74 -9.68 -2.66 -34.56
N GLU A 75 -10.63 -1.95 -35.18
CA GLU A 75 -10.36 -0.91 -36.18
C GLU A 75 -11.19 0.34 -35.89
N ARG A 76 -10.59 1.50 -36.17
CA ARG A 76 -11.16 2.82 -35.94
C ARG A 76 -10.95 3.69 -37.18
N ARG A 77 -11.85 4.64 -37.36
CA ARG A 77 -11.72 5.71 -38.34
C ARG A 77 -11.98 7.04 -37.67
N GLU A 78 -11.10 8.00 -37.89
CA GLU A 78 -11.30 9.38 -37.45
C GLU A 78 -12.39 10.06 -38.28
N VAL A 79 -13.26 10.80 -37.59
CA VAL A 79 -14.31 11.62 -38.19
C VAL A 79 -14.14 13.04 -37.68
N ARG A 80 -13.99 13.97 -38.62
CA ARG A 80 -13.97 15.41 -38.33
C ARG A 80 -15.39 15.91 -38.17
N PHE A 81 -15.65 16.59 -37.06
CA PHE A 81 -16.97 17.11 -36.72
C PHE A 81 -16.87 18.58 -36.33
N SER A 82 -17.67 19.43 -36.97
CA SER A 82 -17.74 20.85 -36.65
C SER A 82 -18.69 21.07 -35.48
N VAL A 83 -18.18 21.69 -34.42
CA VAL A 83 -18.92 22.02 -33.20
C VAL A 83 -18.87 23.51 -32.92
N GLN A 84 -19.78 24.00 -32.08
CA GLN A 84 -19.75 25.36 -31.54
C GLN A 84 -19.14 25.35 -30.14
N ASP A 85 -18.09 26.13 -29.91
CA ASP A 85 -17.54 26.37 -28.57
C ASP A 85 -18.50 27.29 -27.80
N MET A 86 -19.02 26.80 -26.68
CA MET A 86 -20.02 27.52 -25.88
C MET A 86 -19.43 28.72 -25.12
N LYS A 87 -18.11 28.81 -24.98
CA LYS A 87 -17.44 29.92 -24.28
C LYS A 87 -17.36 31.17 -25.13
N ASN A 88 -17.06 31.03 -26.43
CA ASN A 88 -16.81 32.16 -27.33
C ASN A 88 -17.72 32.17 -28.58
N GLY A 89 -18.59 31.17 -28.73
CA GLY A 89 -19.53 31.03 -29.84
C GLY A 89 -18.91 30.62 -31.19
N GLN A 90 -17.59 30.41 -31.24
CA GLN A 90 -16.88 30.10 -32.48
C GLN A 90 -17.07 28.65 -32.91
N ARG A 91 -17.09 28.42 -34.23
CA ARG A 91 -17.05 27.06 -34.77
C ARG A 91 -15.63 26.51 -34.72
N LYS A 92 -15.50 25.26 -34.28
CA LYS A 92 -14.24 24.53 -34.20
C LYS A 92 -14.43 23.14 -34.79
N GLU A 93 -13.41 22.65 -35.50
CA GLU A 93 -13.35 21.25 -35.92
C GLU A 93 -12.70 20.42 -34.81
N ILE A 94 -13.35 19.33 -34.44
CA ILE A 94 -12.82 18.32 -33.51
C ILE A 94 -12.73 16.97 -34.21
N ILE A 95 -11.90 16.09 -33.67
CA ILE A 95 -11.73 14.73 -34.18
C ILE A 95 -12.40 13.78 -33.19
N LEU A 96 -13.32 12.96 -33.71
CA LEU A 96 -13.97 11.89 -32.97
C LEU A 96 -13.64 10.54 -33.61
N GLU A 97 -13.53 9.50 -32.79
CA GLU A 97 -13.29 8.14 -33.29
C GLU A 97 -14.60 7.43 -33.60
N ASN A 98 -14.72 6.90 -34.81
CA ASN A 98 -15.81 6.03 -35.22
C ASN A 98 -15.29 4.59 -35.34
N HIS A 99 -15.88 3.65 -34.61
CA HIS A 99 -15.43 2.26 -34.65
C HIS A 99 -15.91 1.61 -35.94
N THR A 100 -15.03 0.88 -36.64
CA THR A 100 -15.35 0.21 -37.90
C THR A 100 -15.41 -1.31 -37.76
N ARG A 101 -14.64 -1.88 -36.82
CA ARG A 101 -14.69 -3.31 -36.47
C ARG A 101 -14.54 -3.49 -34.97
N CYS A 102 -15.23 -4.50 -34.45
CA CYS A 102 -15.21 -4.85 -33.03
C CYS A 102 -14.64 -6.25 -32.84
N GLY A 103 -14.05 -6.46 -31.66
CA GLY A 103 -13.59 -7.76 -31.23
C GLY A 103 -13.55 -7.87 -29.71
N PRO A 104 -13.51 -9.10 -29.19
CA PRO A 104 -13.28 -9.32 -27.77
C PRO A 104 -11.83 -8.98 -27.41
N GLU A 105 -11.65 -8.36 -26.26
CA GLU A 105 -10.35 -8.18 -25.63
C GLU A 105 -10.43 -8.67 -24.18
N CYS A 106 -9.40 -9.37 -23.72
CA CYS A 106 -9.29 -9.79 -22.33
C CYS A 106 -9.26 -8.57 -21.42
N LYS A 107 -10.01 -8.62 -20.31
CA LYS A 107 -9.97 -7.55 -19.31
C LYS A 107 -8.72 -7.64 -18.44
N ALA A 108 -8.32 -8.86 -18.10
CA ALA A 108 -7.06 -9.16 -17.43
C ALA A 108 -5.91 -9.27 -18.45
N SER A 109 -4.69 -9.08 -17.97
CA SER A 109 -3.45 -9.14 -18.74
C SER A 109 -2.55 -10.31 -18.30
N PRO A 110 -1.63 -10.78 -19.15
CA PRO A 110 -0.65 -11.81 -18.78
C PRO A 110 0.22 -11.42 -17.58
N ASP A 111 0.46 -10.12 -17.39
CA ASP A 111 1.31 -9.57 -16.32
C ASP A 111 0.68 -9.71 -14.92
N GLU A 112 -0.63 -9.98 -14.85
CA GLU A 112 -1.32 -10.29 -13.59
C GLU A 112 -1.09 -11.73 -13.14
N CYS A 113 -0.55 -12.60 -13.99
CA CYS A 113 -0.23 -13.98 -13.63
C CYS A 113 1.10 -14.08 -12.88
N ASN A 114 1.18 -14.99 -11.91
CA ASN A 114 2.46 -15.40 -11.38
C ASN A 114 3.15 -16.36 -12.36
N LEU A 115 3.99 -15.83 -13.25
CA LEU A 115 4.63 -16.57 -14.34
C LEU A 115 5.51 -17.74 -13.90
N ASP A 116 5.90 -17.82 -12.62
CA ASP A 116 6.66 -18.96 -12.08
C ASP A 116 5.79 -20.22 -11.93
N VAL A 117 4.48 -20.07 -11.74
CA VAL A 117 3.56 -21.18 -11.39
C VAL A 117 2.24 -21.17 -12.18
N GLN A 118 2.01 -20.11 -12.96
CA GLN A 118 0.83 -19.92 -13.79
C GLN A 118 1.23 -19.60 -15.23
N GLU A 119 0.39 -20.05 -16.17
CA GLU A 119 0.49 -19.74 -17.59
C GLU A 119 -0.74 -18.94 -18.02
N TRP A 120 -0.53 -17.86 -18.76
CA TRP A 120 -1.63 -17.09 -19.33
C TRP A 120 -2.29 -17.85 -20.48
N ASN A 121 -3.62 -17.95 -20.46
CA ASN A 121 -4.38 -18.48 -21.58
C ASN A 121 -5.20 -17.38 -22.25
N GLU A 122 -4.77 -16.97 -23.45
CA GLU A 122 -5.42 -15.89 -24.23
C GLU A 122 -6.87 -16.20 -24.61
N GLN A 123 -7.21 -17.47 -24.81
CA GLN A 123 -8.56 -17.85 -25.21
C GLN A 123 -9.56 -17.69 -24.05
N SER A 124 -9.18 -18.09 -22.83
CA SER A 124 -10.03 -17.97 -21.65
C SER A 124 -9.81 -16.67 -20.84
N CYS A 125 -8.80 -15.87 -21.20
CA CYS A 125 -8.38 -14.67 -20.46
C CYS A 125 -8.13 -14.95 -18.96
N GLN A 126 -7.44 -16.04 -18.65
CA GLN A 126 -7.22 -16.50 -17.28
C GLN A 126 -5.82 -17.07 -17.11
N CYS A 127 -5.25 -16.86 -15.92
CA CYS A 127 -4.05 -17.52 -15.46
C CYS A 127 -4.37 -18.97 -15.08
N LYS A 128 -3.78 -19.94 -15.79
CA LYS A 128 -3.94 -21.37 -15.53
C LYS A 128 -2.81 -21.88 -14.68
N CYS A 129 -3.13 -22.72 -13.71
CA CYS A 129 -2.12 -23.39 -12.89
C CYS A 129 -1.30 -24.37 -13.70
N MET A 130 0.02 -24.22 -13.68
CA MET A 130 0.93 -25.23 -14.24
C MET A 130 0.96 -26.51 -13.38
N TYR A 131 0.60 -26.39 -12.09
CA TYR A 131 0.66 -27.48 -11.12
C TYR A 131 -0.73 -27.79 -10.50
N PRO A 132 -1.69 -28.31 -11.28
CA PRO A 132 -3.08 -28.49 -10.82
C PRO A 132 -3.26 -29.63 -9.81
N HIS A 133 -2.35 -30.60 -9.77
CA HIS A 133 -2.48 -31.83 -8.98
C HIS A 133 -1.39 -32.01 -7.90
N SER A 134 -0.34 -31.20 -7.95
CA SER A 134 0.81 -31.28 -7.04
C SER A 134 1.35 -29.88 -6.78
N PRO A 135 2.10 -29.65 -5.69
CA PRO A 135 2.88 -28.42 -5.56
C PRO A 135 3.94 -28.29 -6.67
N PRO A 136 4.41 -27.07 -6.95
CA PRO A 136 5.59 -26.84 -7.77
C PRO A 136 6.86 -27.42 -7.11
N PRO A 137 7.92 -27.68 -7.89
CA PRO A 137 9.24 -28.00 -7.37
C PRO A 137 9.78 -26.92 -6.41
N GLU A 138 10.58 -27.30 -5.42
CA GLU A 138 11.07 -26.38 -4.38
C GLU A 138 12.00 -25.28 -4.93
N ASN A 139 12.65 -25.53 -6.08
CA ASN A 139 13.45 -24.53 -6.80
C ASN A 139 12.61 -23.47 -7.53
N VAL A 140 11.32 -23.72 -7.75
CA VAL A 140 10.38 -22.76 -8.34
C VAL A 140 9.69 -21.98 -7.22
N MET A 141 9.10 -22.68 -6.25
CA MET A 141 8.45 -22.03 -5.12
C MET A 141 8.66 -22.84 -3.84
N LYS A 142 9.33 -22.22 -2.87
CA LYS A 142 9.64 -22.88 -1.60
C LYS A 142 8.42 -22.96 -0.69
N ARG A 143 8.12 -24.18 -0.24
CA ARG A 143 7.07 -24.42 0.75
C ARG A 143 7.51 -23.95 2.14
N ARG A 144 6.73 -23.07 2.78
CA ARG A 144 6.91 -22.77 4.21
C ARG A 144 6.07 -23.73 5.08
N LYS A 145 6.50 -23.91 6.33
CA LYS A 145 5.84 -24.82 7.29
C LYS A 145 4.41 -24.33 7.56
N GLY A 146 3.46 -25.27 7.63
CA GLY A 146 2.04 -24.94 7.90
C GLY A 146 1.20 -24.63 6.66
N LEU A 147 1.81 -24.32 5.52
CA LEU A 147 1.08 -24.10 4.28
C LEU A 147 0.87 -25.38 3.46
N ARG A 148 -0.21 -25.38 2.69
CA ARG A 148 -0.58 -26.42 1.73
C ARG A 148 -0.78 -25.79 0.36
N TRP A 149 -0.37 -26.50 -0.68
CA TRP A 149 -0.61 -26.06 -2.04
C TRP A 149 -2.11 -26.00 -2.34
N ASN A 150 -2.56 -24.84 -2.79
CA ASN A 150 -3.91 -24.63 -3.30
C ASN A 150 -3.84 -24.50 -4.82
N SER A 151 -4.13 -25.59 -5.53
CA SER A 151 -4.05 -25.62 -6.99
C SER A 151 -5.08 -24.76 -7.72
N ARG A 152 -6.11 -24.26 -7.02
CA ARG A 152 -7.05 -23.28 -7.59
C ARG A 152 -6.48 -21.87 -7.57
N LEU A 153 -5.70 -21.55 -6.55
CA LEU A 153 -5.04 -20.24 -6.39
C LEU A 153 -3.60 -20.24 -6.94
N CYS A 154 -3.05 -21.42 -7.24
CA CYS A 154 -1.65 -21.62 -7.64
C CYS A 154 -0.65 -21.01 -6.67
N GLN A 155 -0.94 -21.15 -5.38
CA GLN A 155 -0.06 -20.68 -4.33
C GLN A 155 -0.19 -21.57 -3.10
N TYR A 156 0.80 -21.46 -2.22
CA TYR A 156 0.70 -22.01 -0.88
C TYR A 156 -0.26 -21.18 -0.04
N ASP A 157 -1.24 -21.84 0.56
CA ASP A 157 -2.25 -21.22 1.41
C ASP A 157 -2.42 -22.03 2.70
N CYS A 158 -3.03 -21.43 3.71
CA CYS A 158 -3.31 -22.08 4.98
C CYS A 158 -4.35 -23.18 4.80
N ASN A 159 -4.00 -24.41 5.18
CA ASN A 159 -4.89 -25.57 5.01
C ASN A 159 -6.18 -25.47 5.85
N LYS A 160 -6.16 -24.74 6.96
CA LYS A 160 -7.30 -24.57 7.87
C LYS A 160 -7.23 -23.21 8.53
N TRP A 161 -8.39 -22.59 8.73
CA TRP A 161 -8.52 -21.47 9.65
C TRP A 161 -8.51 -22.02 11.09
N GLY A 162 -7.50 -21.64 11.88
CA GLY A 162 -7.46 -21.98 13.29
C GLY A 162 -8.30 -21.01 14.12
N PHE A 163 -9.12 -21.53 15.03
CA PHE A 163 -9.67 -20.71 16.11
C PHE A 163 -8.52 -20.31 17.04
N CYS A 164 -8.27 -19.01 17.15
CA CYS A 164 -7.26 -18.45 18.04
C CYS A 164 -7.88 -18.05 19.38
N SER A 165 -7.07 -18.13 20.46
CA SER A 165 -7.43 -17.55 21.76
C SER A 165 -7.72 -16.05 21.65
N ARG A 166 -8.40 -15.47 22.64
CA ARG A 166 -8.88 -14.08 22.62
C ARG A 166 -7.76 -13.05 22.41
N GLU A 167 -6.55 -13.36 22.86
CA GLU A 167 -5.35 -12.52 22.79
C GLU A 167 -4.61 -12.64 21.44
N LYS A 168 -4.96 -13.65 20.66
CA LYS A 168 -4.33 -13.97 19.38
C LYS A 168 -5.25 -13.70 18.21
N MET A 169 -4.66 -13.59 17.03
CA MET A 169 -5.35 -13.52 15.75
C MET A 169 -4.67 -14.45 14.76
N TRP A 170 -5.46 -14.92 13.79
CA TRP A 170 -4.95 -15.81 12.76
C TRP A 170 -4.12 -15.02 11.73
N SER A 171 -2.84 -15.37 11.58
CA SER A 171 -1.97 -14.86 10.51
C SER A 171 -2.13 -15.72 9.27
N LYS A 172 -2.49 -15.10 8.14
CA LYS A 172 -2.50 -15.79 6.82
C LYS A 172 -1.09 -16.10 6.33
N GLU A 173 -0.10 -15.33 6.75
CA GLU A 173 1.29 -15.48 6.30
C GLU A 173 1.98 -16.64 7.01
N ASP A 174 1.75 -16.76 8.33
CA ASP A 174 2.37 -17.80 9.15
C ASP A 174 1.51 -19.06 9.28
N CYS A 175 0.25 -18.99 8.81
CA CYS A 175 -0.77 -20.01 9.03
C CYS A 175 -0.83 -20.47 10.49
N SER A 176 -0.78 -19.51 11.41
CA SER A 176 -0.75 -19.75 12.83
C SER A 176 -1.40 -18.60 13.61
N CYS A 177 -1.69 -18.84 14.89
CA CYS A 177 -2.20 -17.82 15.78
C CYS A 177 -1.04 -16.97 16.33
N ILE A 178 -0.94 -15.73 15.87
CA ILE A 178 0.00 -14.73 16.35
C ILE A 178 -0.68 -13.80 17.35
N CYS A 179 0.09 -13.12 18.20
CA CYS A 179 -0.46 -12.13 19.12
C CYS A 179 -1.06 -10.94 18.37
N LYS A 180 -2.13 -10.33 18.89
CA LYS A 180 -2.69 -9.12 18.28
C LYS A 180 -1.71 -7.95 18.42
N PRO A 181 -1.60 -7.04 17.42
CA PRO A 181 -0.59 -5.97 17.43
C PRO A 181 -0.80 -4.98 18.59
N ILE A 182 -2.03 -4.87 19.08
CA ILE A 182 -2.35 -4.04 20.26
C ILE A 182 -1.56 -4.47 21.50
N TYR A 183 -1.32 -5.76 21.71
CA TYR A 183 -0.57 -6.23 22.88
C TYR A 183 0.91 -5.88 22.76
N GLU A 184 1.47 -5.91 21.55
CA GLU A 184 2.84 -5.50 21.30
C GLU A 184 3.04 -4.00 21.58
N ILE A 185 2.11 -3.15 21.13
CA ILE A 185 2.13 -1.70 21.42
C ILE A 185 2.04 -1.46 22.93
N LEU A 186 1.14 -2.17 23.64
CA LEU A 186 1.00 -2.04 25.09
C LEU A 186 2.27 -2.45 25.83
N CYS A 187 2.89 -3.57 25.46
CA CYS A 187 4.15 -3.99 26.08
C CYS A 187 5.26 -2.98 25.81
N ASN A 188 5.37 -2.47 24.58
CA ASN A 188 6.41 -1.50 24.22
C ASN A 188 6.24 -0.17 24.98
N ASN A 189 5.00 0.28 25.23
CA ASN A 189 4.75 1.48 26.02
C ASN A 189 5.18 1.35 27.50
N ASP A 190 5.23 0.12 28.02
CA ASP A 190 5.68 -0.18 29.38
C ASP A 190 7.19 -0.53 29.44
N ASP A 191 7.94 -0.32 28.35
CA ASP A 191 9.33 -0.76 28.17
C ASP A 191 9.52 -2.28 28.37
N LYS A 192 8.52 -3.07 27.96
CA LYS A 192 8.49 -4.54 28.07
C LYS A 192 8.48 -5.23 26.71
N PHE A 193 8.93 -6.49 26.67
CA PHE A 193 8.87 -7.33 25.48
C PHE A 193 7.70 -8.31 25.55
N MET A 194 6.98 -8.48 24.44
CA MET A 194 5.86 -9.42 24.37
C MET A 194 6.35 -10.85 24.10
N ASP A 195 5.97 -11.82 24.94
CA ASP A 195 6.19 -13.24 24.63
C ASP A 195 5.26 -13.68 23.49
N PRO A 196 5.77 -14.14 22.33
CA PRO A 196 4.95 -14.50 21.18
C PRO A 196 4.07 -15.74 21.40
N LYS A 197 4.37 -16.57 22.41
CA LYS A 197 3.58 -17.77 22.73
C LYS A 197 2.41 -17.46 23.63
N THR A 198 2.59 -16.62 24.66
CA THR A 198 1.55 -16.31 25.66
C THR A 198 0.85 -14.98 25.43
N CYS A 199 1.42 -14.09 24.60
CA CYS A 199 0.97 -12.71 24.40
C CYS A 199 0.96 -11.88 25.68
N THR A 200 1.85 -12.21 26.62
CA THR A 200 2.02 -11.49 27.88
C THR A 200 3.29 -10.65 27.83
N CYS A 201 3.23 -9.42 28.34
CA CYS A 201 4.41 -8.58 28.50
C CYS A 201 5.34 -9.17 29.56
N LYS A 202 6.62 -9.32 29.22
CA LYS A 202 7.69 -9.71 30.12
C LYS A 202 8.64 -8.54 30.24
N ASP A 203 9.11 -8.27 31.45
CA ASP A 203 10.19 -7.30 31.62
C ASP A 203 11.35 -7.73 30.73
N PRO A 204 12.01 -6.78 30.02
CA PRO A 204 13.20 -7.10 29.28
C PRO A 204 14.09 -7.76 30.31
N MET A 205 14.44 -9.03 30.06
CA MET A 205 15.25 -9.78 31.02
C MET A 205 16.34 -8.81 31.44
N LYS A 206 16.37 -8.45 32.72
CA LYS A 206 17.63 -8.10 33.35
C LYS A 206 18.41 -9.40 33.19
N TYR A 207 19.04 -9.58 32.04
CA TYR A 207 20.40 -10.03 32.01
C TYR A 207 21.11 -9.01 32.90
N THR A 208 21.02 -9.22 34.21
CA THR A 208 22.21 -9.27 35.02
C THR A 208 23.11 -10.25 34.28
N ALA A 209 23.75 -9.75 33.22
CA ALA A 209 25.09 -10.16 32.91
C ALA A 209 25.76 -10.22 34.28
N PRO A 210 26.30 -11.38 34.69
CA PRO A 210 27.00 -11.45 35.95
C PRO A 210 27.95 -10.26 35.96
N GLN A 211 27.72 -9.32 36.87
CA GLN A 211 28.58 -8.16 37.02
C GLN A 211 29.93 -8.73 37.41
N THR A 212 30.76 -8.98 36.39
CA THR A 212 32.19 -9.22 36.47
C THR A 212 32.80 -7.89 36.87
N GLY A 213 32.57 -7.50 38.13
CA GLY A 213 32.86 -6.14 38.57
C GLY A 213 32.51 -5.81 40.00
N PHE A 214 32.12 -6.77 40.86
CA PHE A 214 32.33 -6.56 42.29
C PHE A 214 33.82 -6.68 42.56
N ILE A 215 34.51 -5.54 42.40
CA ILE A 215 35.86 -5.31 42.91
C ILE A 215 35.82 -5.72 44.37
N THR A 216 36.48 -6.84 44.69
CA THR A 216 36.59 -7.32 46.06
C THR A 216 37.28 -6.25 46.91
N TYR A 217 36.85 -6.11 48.16
CA TYR A 217 37.35 -5.12 49.13
C TYR A 217 38.90 -5.06 49.21
N THR A 218 39.58 -6.15 48.84
CA THR A 218 41.04 -6.25 48.75
C THR A 218 41.66 -5.34 47.70
N GLU A 219 41.03 -5.17 46.54
CA GLU A 219 41.54 -4.31 45.46
C GLU A 219 41.40 -2.82 45.85
N PHE A 220 40.30 -2.44 46.51
CA PHE A 220 40.09 -1.08 46.99
C PHE A 220 41.07 -0.70 48.11
N ALA A 221 41.41 -1.64 48.99
CA ALA A 221 42.40 -1.45 50.04
C ALA A 221 43.81 -1.22 49.48
N ILE A 222 44.19 -1.92 48.39
CA ILE A 222 45.49 -1.72 47.73
C ILE A 222 45.55 -0.34 47.07
N VAL A 223 44.49 0.08 46.38
CA VAL A 223 44.44 1.42 45.74
C VAL A 223 44.47 2.54 46.79
N LEU A 224 43.75 2.39 47.91
CA LEU A 224 43.82 3.32 49.04
C LEU A 224 45.21 3.35 49.69
N GLY A 225 45.86 2.19 49.86
CA GLY A 225 47.22 2.10 50.40
C GLY A 225 48.25 2.78 49.51
N VAL A 226 48.20 2.55 48.19
CA VAL A 226 49.12 3.15 47.23
C VAL A 226 48.91 4.66 47.12
N SER A 227 47.64 5.12 47.11
CA SER A 227 47.35 6.57 47.06
C SER A 227 47.76 7.31 48.33
N LEU A 228 47.57 6.72 49.52
CA LEU A 228 48.08 7.27 50.78
C LEU A 228 49.62 7.30 50.82
N GLY A 229 50.27 6.26 50.31
CA GLY A 229 51.73 6.22 50.17
C GLY A 229 52.26 7.32 49.24
N PHE A 230 51.62 7.51 48.08
CA PHE A 230 51.97 8.57 47.13
C PHE A 230 51.76 9.96 47.73
N ALA A 231 50.64 10.18 48.44
CA ALA A 231 50.36 11.43 49.12
C ALA A 231 51.43 11.74 50.18
N ALA A 232 51.85 10.76 50.97
CA ALA A 232 52.92 10.93 51.95
C ALA A 232 54.25 11.32 51.28
N VAL A 233 54.63 10.70 50.16
CA VAL A 233 55.83 11.06 49.40
C VAL A 233 55.74 12.49 48.85
N VAL A 234 54.60 12.89 48.29
CA VAL A 234 54.39 14.27 47.81
C VAL A 234 54.48 15.27 48.95
N ILE A 235 53.90 14.98 50.11
CA ILE A 235 53.99 15.84 51.30
C ILE A 235 55.44 15.97 51.76
N ILE A 236 56.20 14.87 51.81
CA ILE A 236 57.64 14.90 52.15
C ILE A 236 58.41 15.74 51.12
N CYS A 237 58.16 15.55 49.82
CA CYS A 237 58.77 16.35 48.76
C CYS A 237 58.42 17.85 48.87
N LEU A 238 57.18 18.18 49.24
CA LEU A 238 56.73 19.55 49.46
C LEU A 238 57.39 20.15 50.70
N ILE A 239 57.55 19.40 51.79
CA ILE A 239 58.31 19.85 52.98
C ILE A 239 59.77 20.13 52.59
N VAL A 240 60.42 19.24 51.83
CA VAL A 240 61.80 19.44 51.34
C VAL A 240 61.90 20.66 50.41
N ARG A 241 60.92 20.85 49.52
CA ARG A 241 60.81 22.03 48.65
C ARG A 241 60.60 23.30 49.46
N LEU A 242 59.71 23.31 50.46
CA LEU A 242 59.44 24.46 51.32
C LEU A 242 60.65 24.81 52.19
N CYS A 243 61.44 23.84 52.63
CA CYS A 243 62.73 24.09 53.28
C CYS A 243 63.80 24.63 52.31
N SER A 244 63.68 24.36 51.00
CA SER A 244 64.64 24.82 49.98
C SER A 244 64.26 26.13 49.26
N PHE A 245 63.00 26.58 49.37
CA PHE A 245 62.48 27.71 48.57
C PHE A 245 62.28 29.00 49.36
N GLY A 246 62.89 29.12 50.54
CA GLY A 246 63.03 30.39 51.25
C GLY A 246 64.10 31.29 50.62
N ASN A 247 63.97 31.61 49.32
CA ASN A 247 64.61 32.76 48.66
C ASN A 247 64.31 32.73 47.16
N THR A 248 63.14 33.23 46.75
CA THR A 248 63.04 34.17 45.62
C THR A 248 61.63 34.76 45.55
N HIS A 249 61.62 36.09 45.57
CA HIS A 249 60.48 37.00 45.48
C HIS A 249 60.27 37.39 44.01
N GLU A 250 59.17 38.11 43.73
CA GLU A 250 58.90 38.87 42.48
C GLU A 250 58.47 38.04 41.23
N THR A 251 57.48 38.40 40.39
CA THR A 251 56.45 39.46 40.34
C THR A 251 55.59 39.25 39.06
N VAL A 252 54.44 39.95 39.00
CA VAL A 252 53.88 40.65 37.82
C VAL A 252 52.96 39.88 36.85
N ASP A 253 51.69 40.34 36.90
CA ASP A 253 50.77 40.83 35.86
C ASP A 253 50.30 39.93 34.70
N GLN A 254 48.98 39.72 34.63
CA GLN A 254 47.94 40.48 33.89
C GLN A 254 47.90 40.17 32.39
N GLY A 255 46.69 39.94 31.92
CA GLY A 255 46.23 40.68 30.75
C GLY A 255 45.59 39.83 29.66
N TYR A 256 44.33 40.19 29.39
CA TYR A 256 43.74 40.32 28.05
C TYR A 256 43.49 39.02 27.25
N ASP A 257 42.47 38.88 26.42
CA ASP A 257 41.16 39.49 26.18
C ASP A 257 40.67 38.81 24.88
N ASN A 258 39.38 38.96 24.60
CA ASN A 258 38.83 39.09 23.24
C ASN A 258 38.57 37.84 22.35
N ASP A 259 37.28 37.75 22.03
CA ASP A 259 36.68 37.75 20.69
C ASP A 259 36.79 36.46 19.85
N ALA A 260 35.69 35.75 19.66
CA ALA A 260 34.60 36.03 18.71
C ALA A 260 35.05 35.92 17.25
N VAL A 261 34.72 34.81 16.59
CA VAL A 261 34.46 34.78 15.14
C VAL A 261 33.36 33.75 14.84
N ASP A 262 32.27 34.34 14.35
CA ASP A 262 31.16 33.81 13.56
C ASP A 262 31.63 33.02 12.32
N GLN A 263 30.94 31.94 11.98
CA GLN A 263 30.71 31.57 10.57
C GLN A 263 29.61 30.51 10.44
N GLY A 264 28.48 30.97 9.91
CA GLY A 264 27.41 30.13 9.40
C GLY A 264 27.83 29.27 8.21
N HIS A 265 27.16 28.13 8.06
CA HIS A 265 27.19 27.31 6.85
C HIS A 265 25.77 26.91 6.47
N ASN A 266 25.30 27.50 5.37
CA ASN A 266 24.19 27.02 4.56
C ASN A 266 24.60 25.69 3.92
N ASN A 267 23.66 24.76 3.79
CA ASN A 267 23.69 23.78 2.71
C ASN A 267 22.26 23.49 2.22
N ASP A 268 21.96 24.11 1.08
CA ASP A 268 20.99 23.68 0.08
C ASP A 268 21.54 22.45 -0.67
N THR A 269 20.76 21.39 -0.74
CA THR A 269 20.58 20.48 -1.89
C THR A 269 19.35 19.63 -1.53
N GLY A 270 18.30 19.49 -2.33
CA GLY A 270 18.19 19.56 -3.77
C GLY A 270 17.58 18.26 -4.26
N ASN A 271 16.34 18.37 -4.76
CA ASN A 271 15.70 17.54 -5.78
C ASN A 271 15.11 16.14 -5.46
N LEU A 272 13.77 16.11 -5.63
CA LEU A 272 13.04 15.40 -6.69
C LEU A 272 13.30 13.91 -6.90
N GLN A 273 12.27 13.09 -6.65
CA GLN A 273 11.69 12.34 -7.77
C GLN A 273 10.22 11.98 -7.53
N LYS A 274 9.50 12.05 -8.64
CA LYS A 274 8.07 11.98 -8.88
C LYS A 274 7.84 10.69 -9.67
N VAL A 275 7.05 9.74 -9.15
CA VAL A 275 6.44 8.64 -9.92
C VAL A 275 5.11 8.34 -9.19
N THR A 276 3.99 8.89 -9.61
CA THR A 276 3.03 8.36 -10.61
C THR A 276 2.41 7.01 -10.22
N ALA A 277 1.10 7.07 -9.95
CA ALA A 277 0.03 6.08 -10.13
C ALA A 277 0.35 4.59 -9.98
N VAL A 278 -0.40 3.87 -9.13
CA VAL A 278 -1.75 3.34 -9.42
C VAL A 278 -2.59 3.41 -8.15
#